data_AF-A0A960R4H9-F1
#
_entry.id   AF-A0A960R4H9-F1
#
_cell.length_a   1.000
_cell.length_b   1.000
_cell.length_c   1.000
_cell.angle_alpha   90.00
_cell.angle_beta   90.00
_cell.angle_gamma   90.00
#
_symmetry.space_group_name_H-M   'P 1'
#
loop_
_entity.id
_entity.type
_entity.pdbx_description
1 polymer ?
#
loop_
_entity_poly.entity_id
_entity_poly.type
_entity_poly.pdbx_seq_one_letter_code
_entity_poly.pdbx_strand_id
1 'polypeptide(L)'
;PPTHQIHLKDGRISIANAVDKRLLIFDSKTGRATVVDHRAKQVSDFDDDGIRRLTARIIETQRQVLAEIEGKLSKLPKEERDALRETVDMLHEINQSPEKLNAPTYRYEGTGKSETLLGVKAEEATLLKGDKPVATALLATREAAGIPESEFAALNGLQRRFDQLAKVLPPHLQSWLGAQGMLSVDGMLALRVLPMEDLEVGGGRRLELLRIDHEPIEEGWFSIPDSYEKISLERLVEPQKEVPNSENVSEK
;
A
#
# COMPACT_ATOMS: atom_id res chain seq x y z
N PRO A 1 18.64 -0.26 9.81
CA PRO A 1 19.04 -0.80 8.50
C PRO A 1 17.97 -0.51 7.45
N PRO A 2 18.38 -0.18 6.22
CA PRO A 2 17.41 0.12 5.20
C PRO A 2 16.69 -1.16 4.76
N THR A 3 15.41 -1.04 4.49
CA THR A 3 14.51 -2.19 4.41
C THR A 3 14.13 -2.58 3.00
N HIS A 4 14.28 -1.67 2.01
CA HIS A 4 13.82 -1.88 0.64
C HIS A 4 14.93 -1.62 -0.39
N GLN A 5 14.97 -2.46 -1.43
CA GLN A 5 15.78 -2.28 -2.64
C GLN A 5 14.84 -2.22 -3.85
N ILE A 6 15.08 -1.27 -4.76
CA ILE A 6 14.27 -1.07 -5.97
C ILE A 6 15.14 -1.32 -7.19
N HIS A 7 14.65 -2.16 -8.10
CA HIS A 7 15.27 -2.47 -9.38
C HIS A 7 14.33 -2.10 -10.51
N LEU A 8 14.86 -1.46 -11.55
CA LEU A 8 14.12 -0.95 -12.71
C LEU A 8 14.79 -1.46 -13.98
N LYS A 9 14.02 -2.07 -14.89
CA LYS A 9 14.52 -2.50 -16.21
C LYS A 9 13.40 -2.71 -17.20
N ASP A 10 13.52 -2.14 -18.39
CA ASP A 10 12.62 -2.40 -19.52
C ASP A 10 11.12 -2.24 -19.18
N GLY A 11 10.81 -1.28 -18.30
CA GLY A 11 9.45 -1.02 -17.83
C GLY A 11 8.96 -2.00 -16.76
N ARG A 12 9.84 -2.81 -16.16
CA ARG A 12 9.56 -3.67 -15.01
C ARG A 12 10.19 -3.10 -13.75
N ILE A 13 9.52 -3.30 -12.62
CA ILE A 13 9.97 -2.88 -11.29
C ILE A 13 10.02 -4.11 -10.40
N SER A 14 11.05 -4.19 -9.58
CA SER A 14 11.15 -5.15 -8.48
C SER A 14 11.50 -4.40 -7.21
N ILE A 15 10.68 -4.55 -6.16
CA ILE A 15 10.91 -3.97 -4.84
C ILE A 15 11.06 -5.12 -3.85
N ALA A 16 12.28 -5.34 -3.38
CA ALA A 16 12.59 -6.38 -2.40
C ALA A 16 12.67 -5.78 -0.99
N ASN A 17 11.96 -6.37 -0.04
CA ASN A 17 12.10 -6.05 1.38
C ASN A 17 12.89 -7.13 2.10
N ALA A 18 14.09 -6.76 2.58
CA ALA A 18 15.03 -7.68 3.20
C ALA A 18 14.55 -8.19 4.57
N VAL A 19 13.69 -7.43 5.26
CA VAL A 19 13.23 -7.76 6.62
C VAL A 19 12.14 -8.83 6.57
N ASP A 20 11.10 -8.64 5.76
CA ASP A 20 9.97 -9.57 5.69
C ASP A 20 10.10 -10.61 4.58
N LYS A 21 11.14 -10.54 3.75
CA LYS A 21 11.35 -11.42 2.57
C LYS A 21 10.17 -11.35 1.60
N ARG A 22 9.59 -10.17 1.42
CA ARG A 22 8.59 -9.91 0.39
C ARG A 22 9.24 -9.27 -0.82
N LEU A 23 8.71 -9.62 -1.98
CA LEU A 23 9.13 -9.12 -3.26
C LEU A 23 7.90 -8.64 -4.01
N LEU A 24 7.90 -7.38 -4.44
CA LEU A 24 6.88 -6.82 -5.32
C LEU A 24 7.46 -6.71 -6.72
N ILE A 25 6.79 -7.30 -7.71
CA ILE A 25 7.14 -7.18 -9.12
C ILE A 25 6.02 -6.42 -9.83
N PHE A 26 6.36 -5.42 -10.62
CA PHE A 26 5.42 -4.73 -11.51
C PHE A 26 5.91 -4.81 -12.95
N ASP A 27 4.99 -5.08 -13.87
CA ASP A 27 5.24 -5.04 -15.31
C ASP A 27 4.33 -3.99 -15.96
N SER A 28 4.93 -2.91 -16.47
CA SER A 28 4.19 -1.80 -17.09
C SER A 28 3.48 -2.19 -18.38
N LYS A 29 3.93 -3.24 -19.10
CA LYS A 29 3.30 -3.69 -20.35
C LYS A 29 1.93 -4.32 -20.10
N THR A 30 1.84 -5.09 -19.02
CA THR A 30 0.60 -5.77 -18.61
C THR A 30 -0.17 -4.98 -17.54
N GLY A 31 0.48 -4.01 -16.90
CA GLY A 31 -0.07 -3.27 -15.77
C GLY A 31 -0.30 -4.13 -14.53
N ARG A 32 0.32 -5.31 -14.45
CA ARG A 32 0.17 -6.28 -13.34
C ARG A 32 1.25 -6.02 -12.28
N ALA A 33 0.81 -5.84 -11.04
CA ALA A 33 1.67 -5.94 -9.86
C ALA A 33 1.53 -7.34 -9.25
N THR A 34 2.61 -7.89 -8.70
CA THR A 34 2.65 -9.22 -8.11
C THR A 34 3.42 -9.14 -6.81
N VAL A 35 2.80 -9.53 -5.69
CA VAL A 35 3.50 -9.66 -4.41
C VAL A 35 3.83 -11.12 -4.19
N VAL A 36 5.09 -11.38 -3.88
CA VAL A 36 5.65 -12.69 -3.56
C VAL A 36 6.04 -12.68 -2.09
N ASP A 37 5.45 -13.58 -1.32
CA ASP A 37 5.82 -13.83 0.07
C ASP A 37 6.70 -15.09 0.11
N HIS A 38 8.02 -14.92 0.20
CA HIS A 38 8.96 -16.04 0.20
C HIS A 38 8.87 -16.88 1.47
N ARG A 39 8.36 -16.35 2.58
CA ARG A 39 8.19 -17.10 3.84
C ARG A 39 7.02 -18.05 3.74
N ALA A 40 5.89 -17.54 3.26
CA ALA A 40 4.68 -18.33 3.06
C ALA A 40 4.71 -19.18 1.77
N LYS A 41 5.69 -18.93 0.88
CA LYS A 41 5.74 -19.47 -0.49
C LYS A 41 4.46 -19.17 -1.27
N GLN A 42 3.99 -17.93 -1.15
CA GLN A 42 2.73 -17.48 -1.73
C GLN A 42 2.97 -16.36 -2.74
N VAL A 43 2.09 -16.28 -3.72
CA VAL A 43 2.07 -15.20 -4.72
C VAL A 43 0.66 -14.66 -4.89
N SER A 44 0.52 -13.34 -4.90
CA SER A 44 -0.73 -12.64 -5.17
C SER A 44 -0.57 -11.62 -6.29
N ASP A 45 -1.52 -11.61 -7.21
CA ASP A 45 -1.55 -10.66 -8.31
C ASP A 45 -2.53 -9.51 -8.04
N PHE A 46 -2.08 -8.32 -8.39
CA PHE A 46 -2.77 -7.04 -8.33
C PHE A 46 -2.93 -6.55 -9.77
N ASP A 47 -3.99 -7.02 -10.42
CA ASP A 47 -4.47 -6.52 -11.70
C ASP A 47 -5.87 -5.91 -11.55
N ASP A 48 -6.40 -5.36 -12.63
CA ASP A 48 -7.73 -4.73 -12.62
C ASP A 48 -8.84 -5.69 -12.18
N ASP A 49 -8.73 -6.97 -12.55
CA ASP A 49 -9.68 -8.00 -12.15
C ASP A 49 -9.57 -8.34 -10.66
N GLY A 50 -8.36 -8.44 -10.13
CA GLY A 50 -8.08 -8.66 -8.72
C GLY A 50 -8.59 -7.52 -7.85
N ILE A 51 -8.37 -6.27 -8.27
CA ILE A 51 -8.90 -5.09 -7.57
C ILE A 51 -10.42 -5.12 -7.59
N ARG A 52 -11.07 -5.36 -8.74
CA ARG A 52 -12.53 -5.47 -8.85
C ARG A 52 -13.11 -6.54 -7.92
N ARG A 53 -12.51 -7.73 -7.90
CA ARG A 53 -12.91 -8.84 -7.02
C ARG A 53 -12.77 -8.48 -5.55
N LEU A 54 -11.63 -7.90 -5.16
CA LEU A 54 -11.42 -7.39 -3.80
C LEU A 54 -12.49 -6.37 -3.41
N THR A 55 -12.77 -5.39 -4.27
CA THR A 55 -13.80 -4.37 -4.01
C THR A 55 -15.16 -5.02 -3.79
N ALA A 56 -15.56 -5.96 -4.65
CA ALA A 56 -16.81 -6.69 -4.50
C ALA A 56 -16.88 -7.45 -3.17
N ARG A 57 -15.78 -8.10 -2.77
CA ARG A 57 -15.68 -8.83 -1.50
C ARG A 57 -15.76 -7.91 -0.28
N ILE A 58 -15.13 -6.74 -0.34
CA ILE A 58 -15.19 -5.74 0.73
C ILE A 58 -16.63 -5.25 0.89
N ILE A 59 -17.31 -4.90 -0.20
CA ILE A 59 -18.72 -4.48 -0.19
C ILE A 59 -19.62 -5.59 0.37
N GLU A 60 -19.43 -6.84 -0.06
CA GLU A 60 -20.17 -7.99 0.46
C GLU A 60 -19.97 -8.15 1.97
N THR A 61 -18.72 -8.09 2.44
CA THR A 61 -18.37 -8.22 3.86
C THR A 61 -18.99 -7.08 4.67
N GLN A 62 -18.93 -5.84 4.17
CA GLN A 62 -19.56 -4.69 4.83
C GLN A 62 -21.07 -4.85 4.95
N ARG A 63 -21.75 -5.39 3.93
CA ARG A 63 -23.19 -5.68 3.98
C ARG A 63 -23.53 -6.75 5.01
N GLN A 64 -22.72 -7.82 5.10
CA GLN A 64 -22.90 -8.88 6.10
C GLN A 64 -22.74 -8.34 7.52
N VAL A 65 -21.68 -7.55 7.77
CA VAL A 65 -21.43 -6.91 9.06
C VAL A 65 -22.57 -5.96 9.42
N LEU A 66 -23.05 -5.15 8.47
CA LEU A 66 -24.16 -4.23 8.70
C LEU A 66 -25.44 -4.98 9.10
N ALA A 67 -25.79 -6.06 8.38
CA ALA A 67 -26.95 -6.88 8.70
C ALA A 67 -26.83 -7.53 10.10
N GLU A 68 -25.64 -7.95 10.51
CA GLU A 68 -25.39 -8.49 11.84
C GLU A 68 -25.56 -7.41 12.93
N ILE A 69 -25.03 -6.21 12.70
CA ILE A 69 -25.17 -5.07 13.62
C ILE A 69 -26.64 -4.67 13.74
N GLU A 70 -27.38 -4.53 12.63
CA GLU A 70 -28.81 -4.22 12.62
C GLU A 70 -29.64 -5.28 13.37
N GLY A 71 -29.31 -6.56 13.17
CA GLY A 71 -29.92 -7.67 13.90
C GLY A 71 -29.69 -7.59 15.41
N LYS A 72 -28.50 -7.14 15.84
CA LYS A 72 -28.16 -6.93 17.27
C LYS A 72 -28.78 -5.65 17.83
N LEU A 73 -28.82 -4.55 17.06
CA LEU A 73 -29.37 -3.26 17.46
C LEU A 73 -30.81 -3.34 17.95
N SER A 74 -31.63 -4.19 17.31
CA SER A 74 -33.01 -4.42 17.72
C SER A 74 -33.15 -5.01 19.14
N LYS A 75 -32.09 -5.63 19.66
CA LYS A 75 -32.03 -6.30 20.97
C LYS A 75 -31.33 -5.47 22.05
N LEU A 76 -30.72 -4.33 21.69
CA LEU A 76 -29.98 -3.49 22.64
C LEU A 76 -30.88 -2.48 23.37
N PRO A 77 -30.54 -2.11 24.61
CA PRO A 77 -31.12 -0.97 25.32
C PRO A 77 -31.03 0.33 24.50
N LYS A 78 -31.93 1.27 24.77
CA LYS A 78 -32.06 2.50 23.97
C LYS A 78 -30.75 3.31 23.92
N GLU A 79 -30.06 3.46 25.04
CA GLU A 79 -28.79 4.20 25.13
C GLU A 79 -27.68 3.58 24.26
N GLU A 80 -27.53 2.25 24.29
CA GLU A 80 -26.54 1.54 23.46
C GLU A 80 -26.90 1.58 21.97
N ARG A 81 -28.21 1.55 21.67
CA ARG A 81 -28.73 1.62 20.30
C ARG A 81 -28.50 3.00 19.67
N ASP A 82 -28.69 4.06 20.46
CA ASP A 82 -28.43 5.44 20.01
C ASP A 82 -26.92 5.67 19.83
N ALA A 83 -26.06 5.10 20.69
CA ALA A 83 -24.60 5.16 20.54
C ALA A 83 -24.08 4.42 19.27
N LEU A 84 -24.72 3.32 18.89
CA LEU A 84 -24.35 2.55 17.69
C LEU A 84 -25.00 3.07 16.40
N ARG A 85 -26.03 3.92 16.49
CA ARG A 85 -26.74 4.44 15.31
C ARG A 85 -25.84 5.25 14.40
N GLU A 86 -25.00 6.12 14.96
CA GLU A 86 -24.04 6.90 14.17
C GLU A 86 -23.05 6.01 13.39
N THR A 87 -22.64 4.88 13.97
CA THR A 87 -21.77 3.91 13.28
C THR A 87 -22.51 3.20 12.14
N VAL A 88 -23.77 2.83 12.34
CA VAL A 88 -24.59 2.20 11.31
C VAL A 88 -24.93 3.16 10.17
N ASP A 89 -25.24 4.41 10.48
CA ASP A 89 -25.52 5.43 9.48
C ASP A 89 -24.26 5.71 8.62
N MET A 90 -23.08 5.76 9.26
CA MET A 90 -21.79 5.87 8.55
C MET A 90 -21.54 4.67 7.62
N LEU A 91 -21.80 3.44 8.08
CA LEU A 91 -21.64 2.23 7.27
C LEU A 91 -22.66 2.16 6.12
N HIS A 92 -23.89 2.66 6.33
CA HIS A 92 -24.90 2.80 5.27
C HIS A 92 -24.44 3.78 4.20
N GLU A 93 -23.92 4.94 4.59
CA GLU A 93 -23.42 5.94 3.63
C GLU A 93 -22.27 5.38 2.79
N ILE A 94 -21.33 4.67 3.41
CA ILE A 94 -20.21 4.01 2.70
C ILE A 94 -20.72 2.96 1.70
N ASN A 95 -21.73 2.16 2.08
CA ASN A 95 -22.30 1.12 1.21
C ASN A 95 -23.12 1.70 0.04
N GLN A 96 -23.79 2.84 0.25
CA GLN A 96 -24.63 3.48 -0.77
C GLN A 96 -23.83 4.36 -1.74
N SER A 97 -22.63 4.77 -1.35
CA SER A 97 -21.73 5.53 -2.22
C SER A 97 -20.29 5.07 -2.02
N PRO A 98 -19.91 3.89 -2.55
CA PRO A 98 -18.54 3.40 -2.48
C PRO A 98 -17.54 4.41 -3.07
N GLU A 99 -17.95 5.17 -4.08
CA GLU A 99 -17.17 6.29 -4.65
C GLU A 99 -16.94 7.46 -3.69
N LYS A 100 -17.71 7.61 -2.61
CA LYS A 100 -17.49 8.63 -1.57
C LYS A 100 -16.44 8.24 -0.54
N LEU A 101 -15.89 7.02 -0.60
CA LEU A 101 -14.61 6.70 0.05
C LEU A 101 -13.51 7.49 -0.67
N ASN A 102 -13.49 8.80 -0.46
CA ASN A 102 -12.44 9.66 -0.93
C ASN A 102 -11.16 9.18 -0.26
N ALA A 103 -10.31 8.50 -1.02
CA ALA A 103 -8.96 8.27 -0.59
C ALA A 103 -8.38 9.63 -0.18
N PRO A 104 -7.69 9.70 0.96
CA PRO A 104 -7.09 10.96 1.38
C PRO A 104 -6.24 11.55 0.25
N THR A 105 -6.52 12.80 -0.10
CA THR A 105 -5.73 13.50 -1.11
C THR A 105 -4.38 13.82 -0.52
N TYR A 106 -3.34 13.24 -1.10
CA TYR A 106 -1.96 13.57 -0.78
C TYR A 106 -1.44 14.61 -1.76
N ARG A 107 -0.75 15.64 -1.25
CA ARG A 107 -0.09 16.67 -2.06
C ARG A 107 1.26 17.00 -1.47
N TYR A 108 2.19 17.45 -2.30
CA TYR A 108 3.49 17.90 -1.84
C TYR A 108 3.60 19.42 -1.97
N GLU A 109 4.14 20.06 -0.94
CA GLU A 109 4.50 21.47 -0.98
C GLU A 109 6.02 21.61 -0.87
N GLY A 110 6.63 22.15 -1.94
CA GLY A 110 8.07 22.41 -1.99
C GLY A 110 8.49 23.39 -0.89
N THR A 111 9.59 23.08 -0.22
CA THR A 111 10.17 23.95 0.81
C THR A 111 11.17 24.96 0.24
N GLY A 112 11.53 24.82 -1.05
CA GLY A 112 12.57 25.59 -1.72
C GLY A 112 14.00 25.20 -1.31
N LYS A 113 14.17 24.24 -0.39
CA LYS A 113 15.48 23.69 -0.01
C LYS A 113 15.85 22.56 -0.97
N SER A 114 17.14 22.44 -1.26
CA SER A 114 17.67 21.31 -2.01
C SER A 114 18.73 20.57 -1.22
N GLU A 115 18.76 19.26 -1.36
CA GLU A 115 19.77 18.36 -0.79
C GLU A 115 20.34 17.48 -1.93
N THR A 116 21.54 16.94 -1.74
CA THR A 116 22.06 15.88 -2.62
C THR A 116 22.07 14.57 -1.84
N LEU A 117 21.35 13.57 -2.33
CA LEU A 117 21.30 12.23 -1.75
C LEU A 117 21.76 11.23 -2.80
N LEU A 118 22.75 10.40 -2.47
CA LEU A 118 23.34 9.41 -3.39
C LEU A 118 23.89 10.02 -4.70
N GLY A 119 24.39 11.26 -4.63
CA GLY A 119 24.86 11.99 -5.82
C GLY A 119 23.74 12.56 -6.70
N VAL A 120 22.47 12.37 -6.32
CA VAL A 120 21.30 12.91 -7.01
C VAL A 120 20.84 14.18 -6.30
N LYS A 121 20.71 15.28 -7.04
CA LYS A 121 20.12 16.51 -6.53
C LYS A 121 18.60 16.35 -6.38
N ALA A 122 18.09 16.68 -5.20
CA ALA A 122 16.68 16.59 -4.85
C ALA A 122 16.19 17.86 -4.13
N GLU A 123 14.89 18.13 -4.22
CA GLU A 123 14.20 19.18 -3.48
C GLU A 123 13.47 18.60 -2.26
N GLU A 124 13.57 19.27 -1.12
CA GLU A 124 12.80 18.93 0.07
C GLU A 124 11.37 19.45 -0.07
N ALA A 125 10.39 18.57 0.15
CA ALA A 125 8.97 18.89 0.11
C ALA A 125 8.25 18.33 1.34
N THR A 126 7.16 18.98 1.72
CA THR A 126 6.27 18.50 2.78
C THR A 126 5.12 17.73 2.16
N LEU A 127 4.93 16.47 2.54
CA LEU A 127 3.74 15.68 2.20
C LEU A 127 2.59 16.10 3.10
N LEU A 128 1.50 16.55 2.49
CA LEU A 128 0.25 16.90 3.15
C LEU A 128 -0.82 15.83 2.86
N LYS A 129 -1.58 15.47 3.90
CA LYS A 129 -2.82 14.69 3.81
C LYS A 129 -3.99 15.66 4.00
N GLY A 130 -4.60 16.10 2.91
CA GLY A 130 -5.43 17.31 2.90
C GLY A 130 -4.56 18.54 3.20
N ASP A 131 -4.82 19.20 4.33
CA ASP A 131 -4.05 20.37 4.80
C ASP A 131 -3.12 20.05 5.98
N LYS A 132 -3.05 18.79 6.41
CA LYS A 132 -2.21 18.38 7.53
C LYS A 132 -0.89 17.84 7.01
N PRO A 133 0.27 18.36 7.45
CA PRO A 133 1.55 17.78 7.12
C PRO A 133 1.69 16.42 7.81
N VAL A 134 2.16 15.43 7.06
CA VAL A 134 2.30 14.04 7.53
C VAL A 134 3.71 13.47 7.35
N ALA A 135 4.48 14.00 6.40
CA ALA A 135 5.86 13.59 6.18
C ALA A 135 6.68 14.69 5.50
N THR A 136 8.00 14.55 5.56
CA THR A 136 8.95 15.29 4.72
C THR A 136 9.53 14.33 3.68
N ALA A 137 9.64 14.75 2.43
CA ALA A 137 10.26 13.97 1.37
C ALA A 137 11.37 14.73 0.65
N LEU A 138 12.31 13.97 0.09
CA LEU A 138 13.27 14.45 -0.91
C LEU A 138 12.83 13.95 -2.27
N LEU A 139 12.52 14.88 -3.18
CA LEU A 139 12.01 14.60 -4.52
C LEU A 139 13.07 14.96 -5.57
N ALA A 140 13.37 14.04 -6.48
CA ALA A 140 14.29 14.27 -7.58
C ALA A 140 13.56 14.21 -8.92
N THR A 141 13.96 15.03 -9.89
CA THR A 141 13.46 14.85 -11.26
C THR A 141 14.01 13.57 -11.85
N ARG A 142 13.31 13.03 -12.85
CA ARG A 142 13.75 11.86 -13.61
C ARG A 142 15.17 12.04 -14.17
N GLU A 143 15.47 13.21 -14.72
CA GLU A 143 16.76 13.54 -15.32
C GLU A 143 17.88 13.59 -14.27
N ALA A 144 17.60 14.18 -13.10
CA ALA A 144 18.57 14.24 -12.00
C ALA A 144 18.89 12.84 -11.47
N ALA A 145 17.89 11.95 -11.43
CA ALA A 145 18.04 10.56 -11.02
C ALA A 145 18.66 9.65 -12.11
N GLY A 146 18.87 10.15 -13.33
CA GLY A 146 19.40 9.35 -14.44
C GLY A 146 18.46 8.25 -14.95
N ILE A 147 17.15 8.34 -14.66
CA ILE A 147 16.19 7.28 -14.98
C ILE A 147 15.65 7.43 -16.41
N PRO A 148 15.69 6.38 -17.24
CA PRO A 148 15.03 6.36 -18.54
C PRO A 148 13.52 6.64 -18.45
N GLU A 149 12.96 7.28 -19.47
CA GLU A 149 11.54 7.61 -19.53
C GLU A 149 10.62 6.38 -19.35
N SER A 150 10.98 5.25 -19.97
CA SER A 150 10.23 4.00 -19.87
C SER A 150 10.17 3.43 -18.45
N GLU A 151 11.26 3.54 -17.69
CA GLU A 151 11.33 3.10 -16.30
C GLU A 151 10.56 4.05 -15.39
N PHE A 152 10.67 5.34 -15.64
CA PHE A 152 9.89 6.34 -14.91
C PHE A 152 8.38 6.21 -15.16
N ALA A 153 7.98 5.89 -16.39
CA ALA A 153 6.61 5.56 -16.73
C ALA A 153 6.10 4.31 -15.99
N ALA A 154 6.96 3.30 -15.80
CA ALA A 154 6.63 2.14 -14.98
C ALA A 154 6.43 2.51 -13.51
N LEU A 155 7.27 3.38 -12.94
CA LEU A 155 7.12 3.85 -11.55
C LEU A 155 5.77 4.56 -11.35
N ASN A 156 5.41 5.45 -12.27
CA ASN A 156 4.10 6.09 -12.28
C ASN A 156 2.95 5.08 -12.45
N GLY A 157 3.15 4.04 -13.27
CA GLY A 157 2.20 2.95 -13.43
C GLY A 157 1.94 2.20 -12.12
N LEU A 158 3.02 1.87 -11.40
CA LEU A 158 2.93 1.21 -10.10
C LEU A 158 2.28 2.12 -9.04
N GLN A 159 2.65 3.40 -8.97
CA GLN A 159 2.01 4.36 -8.07
C GLN A 159 0.49 4.42 -8.29
N ARG A 160 0.05 4.52 -9.55
CA ARG A 160 -1.38 4.51 -9.90
C ARG A 160 -2.08 3.23 -9.43
N ARG A 161 -1.43 2.07 -9.51
CA ARG A 161 -1.98 0.80 -8.98
C ARG A 161 -2.16 0.86 -7.46
N PHE A 162 -1.19 1.39 -6.74
CA PHE A 162 -1.33 1.59 -5.31
C PHE A 162 -2.44 2.57 -4.96
N ASP A 163 -2.58 3.67 -5.71
CA ASP A 163 -3.64 4.64 -5.49
C ASP A 163 -5.04 4.02 -5.75
N GLN A 164 -5.17 3.18 -6.78
CA GLN A 164 -6.40 2.43 -7.04
C GLN A 164 -6.72 1.46 -5.91
N LEU A 165 -5.74 0.72 -5.41
CA LEU A 165 -5.93 -0.24 -4.33
C LEU A 165 -6.27 0.47 -3.01
N ALA A 166 -5.61 1.58 -2.70
CA ALA A 166 -5.85 2.31 -1.47
C ALA A 166 -7.25 2.94 -1.39
N LYS A 167 -7.86 3.28 -2.54
CA LYS A 167 -9.27 3.74 -2.60
C LYS A 167 -10.26 2.68 -2.14
N VAL A 168 -9.94 1.40 -2.32
CA VAL A 168 -10.85 0.30 -2.00
C VAL A 168 -10.55 -0.34 -0.65
N LEU A 169 -9.36 -0.12 -0.10
CA LEU A 169 -8.98 -0.65 1.21
C LEU A 169 -9.58 0.16 2.37
N PRO A 170 -10.02 -0.51 3.45
CA PRO A 170 -10.36 0.14 4.70
C PRO A 170 -9.22 1.01 5.25
N PRO A 171 -9.51 2.12 5.97
CA PRO A 171 -8.49 3.04 6.49
C PRO A 171 -7.36 2.39 7.31
N HIS A 172 -7.68 1.34 8.08
CA HIS A 172 -6.68 0.60 8.87
C HIS A 172 -5.74 -0.27 8.02
N LEU A 173 -6.11 -0.59 6.77
CA LEU A 173 -5.29 -1.31 5.78
C LEU A 173 -4.64 -0.37 4.76
N GLN A 174 -5.08 0.89 4.67
CA GLN A 174 -4.42 1.89 3.82
C GLN A 174 -2.98 2.15 4.29
N SER A 175 -2.74 2.10 5.61
CA SER A 175 -1.39 2.19 6.19
C SER A 175 -0.51 0.99 5.86
N TRP A 176 -1.09 -0.21 5.66
CA TRP A 176 -0.34 -1.41 5.25
C TRP A 176 0.26 -1.26 3.85
N LEU A 177 -0.44 -0.56 2.95
CA LEU A 177 0.12 -0.27 1.63
C LEU A 177 1.32 0.66 1.69
N GLY A 178 1.52 1.41 2.79
CA GLY A 178 2.80 2.01 3.19
C GLY A 178 3.58 2.77 2.12
N ALA A 179 2.94 3.15 1.01
CA ALA A 179 3.56 3.58 -0.23
C ALA A 179 2.70 4.62 -0.99
N GLN A 180 1.58 5.06 -0.41
CA GLN A 180 0.80 6.15 -0.99
C GLN A 180 1.67 7.41 -1.04
N GLY A 181 2.00 7.86 -2.25
CA GLY A 181 2.85 9.01 -2.52
C GLY A 181 4.36 8.79 -2.38
N MET A 182 4.87 7.54 -2.33
CA MET A 182 6.27 7.28 -1.93
C MET A 182 7.20 6.79 -3.04
N LEU A 183 6.70 6.55 -4.25
CA LEU A 183 7.55 6.18 -5.40
C LEU A 183 7.69 7.34 -6.39
N SER A 184 6.58 7.92 -6.82
CA SER A 184 6.61 9.09 -7.69
C SER A 184 5.44 10.03 -7.46
N VAL A 185 5.69 11.32 -7.66
CA VAL A 185 4.77 12.42 -7.33
C VAL A 185 4.95 13.51 -8.35
N ASP A 186 3.88 13.93 -9.04
CA ASP A 186 3.92 15.02 -10.02
C ASP A 186 5.08 14.89 -11.03
N GLY A 187 5.45 13.65 -11.36
CA GLY A 187 6.56 13.36 -12.27
C GLY A 187 7.96 13.45 -11.65
N MET A 188 8.08 13.48 -10.33
CA MET A 188 9.33 13.36 -9.56
C MET A 188 9.42 12.03 -8.82
N LEU A 189 10.64 11.55 -8.56
CA LEU A 189 10.96 10.36 -7.77
C LEU A 189 11.18 10.75 -6.31
N ALA A 190 10.53 10.06 -5.38
CA ALA A 190 10.83 10.22 -3.95
C ALA A 190 12.08 9.41 -3.58
N LEU A 191 13.18 10.09 -3.26
CA LEU A 191 14.42 9.44 -2.81
C LEU A 191 14.39 9.10 -1.32
N ARG A 192 13.67 9.88 -0.52
CA ARG A 192 13.55 9.69 0.93
C ARG A 192 12.22 10.22 1.39
N VAL A 193 11.54 9.51 2.27
CA VAL A 193 10.31 9.96 2.94
C VAL A 193 10.45 9.67 4.44
N LEU A 194 10.33 10.72 5.23
CA LEU A 194 10.46 10.72 6.69
C LEU A 194 9.11 11.10 7.30
N PRO A 195 8.43 10.21 8.04
CA PRO A 195 7.22 10.58 8.76
C PRO A 195 7.54 11.65 9.81
N MET A 196 6.64 12.61 10.00
CA MET A 196 6.77 13.56 11.10
C MET A 196 6.48 12.88 12.45
N GLU A 197 7.30 13.14 13.46
CA GLU A 197 7.45 12.35 14.70
C GLU A 197 6.15 12.16 15.51
N ASP A 198 5.12 13.00 15.32
CA ASP A 198 3.85 12.95 16.06
C ASP A 198 2.71 12.21 15.34
N LEU A 199 2.95 11.65 14.16
CA LEU A 199 1.91 10.95 13.39
C LEU A 199 2.23 9.47 13.32
N GLU A 200 1.70 8.70 14.28
CA GLU A 200 1.60 7.23 14.27
C GLU A 200 0.69 6.72 13.13
N VAL A 201 0.71 7.33 11.95
CA VAL A 201 0.01 6.80 10.78
C VAL A 201 0.90 5.72 10.17
N GLY A 202 0.86 4.51 10.75
CA GLY A 202 1.45 3.32 10.13
C GLY A 202 2.87 2.94 10.56
N GLY A 203 3.24 3.19 11.83
CA GLY A 203 4.42 2.54 12.43
C GLY A 203 5.79 3.14 12.09
N GLY A 204 5.87 4.43 11.75
CA GLY A 204 7.12 5.20 11.76
C GLY A 204 8.21 4.73 10.80
N ARG A 205 7.86 4.01 9.73
CA ARG A 205 8.86 3.42 8.83
C ARG A 205 9.43 4.47 7.88
N ARG A 206 10.70 4.83 8.10
CA ARG A 206 11.53 5.58 7.14
C ARG A 206 11.64 4.79 5.84
N LEU A 207 11.35 5.45 4.73
CA LEU A 207 11.63 4.94 3.39
C LEU A 207 12.76 5.78 2.80
N GLU A 208 13.80 5.10 2.35
CA GLU A 208 14.95 5.73 1.72
C GLU A 208 15.41 4.84 0.60
N LEU A 209 15.44 5.41 -0.60
CA LEU A 209 16.07 4.80 -1.74
C LEU A 209 17.57 4.75 -1.47
N LEU A 210 18.14 3.55 -1.53
CA LEU A 210 19.53 3.31 -1.15
C LEU A 210 20.49 3.36 -2.32
N ARG A 211 19.98 2.97 -3.48
CA ARG A 211 20.77 2.76 -4.67
C ARG A 211 19.84 2.85 -5.87
N ILE A 212 20.30 3.53 -6.90
CA ILE A 212 19.73 3.49 -8.24
C ILE A 212 20.79 2.80 -9.09
N ASP A 213 20.50 1.58 -9.52
CA ASP A 213 21.42 0.79 -10.34
C ASP A 213 20.90 0.59 -11.73
N HIS A 214 21.81 0.76 -12.67
CA HIS A 214 21.62 0.41 -14.07
C HIS A 214 22.44 -0.84 -14.46
N GLU A 215 22.89 -1.63 -13.47
CA GLU A 215 23.59 -2.89 -13.70
C GLU A 215 22.69 -3.88 -14.45
N PRO A 216 23.25 -4.85 -15.19
CA PRO A 216 22.48 -5.90 -15.81
C PRO A 216 21.67 -6.65 -14.75
N ILE A 217 20.36 -6.37 -14.67
CA ILE A 217 19.49 -7.10 -13.76
C ILE A 217 19.34 -8.54 -14.24
N GLU A 218 19.58 -9.48 -13.35
CA GLU A 218 19.40 -10.92 -13.56
C GLU A 218 17.92 -11.22 -13.80
N GLU A 219 17.64 -12.08 -14.78
CA GLU A 219 16.27 -12.46 -15.16
C GLU A 219 15.51 -13.10 -13.99
N GLY A 220 16.23 -13.75 -13.06
CA GLY A 220 15.70 -14.34 -11.84
C GLY A 220 15.03 -13.34 -10.89
N TRP A 221 15.39 -12.04 -10.93
CA TRP A 221 14.83 -11.03 -10.01
C TRP A 221 13.38 -10.67 -10.30
N PHE A 222 12.89 -11.04 -11.48
CA PHE A 222 11.50 -10.87 -11.90
C PHE A 222 10.78 -12.21 -12.10
N SER A 223 11.40 -13.30 -11.66
CA SER A 223 10.89 -14.67 -11.81
C SER A 223 10.22 -15.11 -10.52
N ILE A 224 9.04 -15.72 -10.63
CA ILE A 224 8.32 -16.30 -9.49
C ILE A 224 8.55 -17.81 -9.56
N PRO A 225 9.02 -18.46 -8.49
CA PRO A 225 9.25 -19.90 -8.54
C PRO A 225 7.93 -20.66 -8.71
N ASP A 226 7.91 -21.66 -9.59
CA ASP A 226 6.71 -22.46 -9.91
C ASP A 226 6.12 -23.19 -8.68
N SER A 227 6.92 -23.38 -7.64
CA SER A 227 6.50 -24.01 -6.39
C SER A 227 5.63 -23.13 -5.49
N TYR A 228 5.35 -21.88 -5.87
CA TYR A 228 4.63 -20.92 -5.03
C TYR A 228 3.12 -21.05 -5.23
N GLU A 229 2.38 -21.05 -4.12
CA GLU A 229 0.92 -21.11 -4.15
C GLU A 229 0.36 -19.75 -4.58
N LYS A 230 -0.44 -19.75 -5.65
CA LYS A 230 -1.19 -18.56 -6.05
C LYS A 230 -2.38 -18.36 -5.12
N ILE A 231 -2.40 -17.24 -4.41
CA ILE A 231 -3.49 -16.85 -3.53
C ILE A 231 -4.31 -15.70 -4.12
N SER A 232 -5.60 -15.68 -3.83
CA SER A 232 -6.46 -14.54 -4.17
C SER A 232 -6.13 -13.35 -3.29
N LEU A 233 -6.19 -12.17 -3.88
CA LEU A 233 -6.02 -10.87 -3.23
C LEU A 233 -7.07 -10.64 -2.13
N GLU A 234 -8.24 -11.30 -2.25
CA GLU A 234 -9.31 -11.27 -1.25
C GLU A 234 -8.88 -11.81 0.12
N ARG A 235 -7.91 -12.74 0.16
CA ARG A 235 -7.39 -13.29 1.43
C ARG A 235 -6.67 -12.24 2.29
N LEU A 236 -6.29 -11.11 1.70
CA LEU A 236 -5.66 -9.99 2.43
C LEU A 236 -6.63 -9.25 3.34
N VAL A 237 -7.94 -9.32 3.07
CA VAL A 237 -8.99 -8.65 3.85
C VAL A 237 -9.85 -9.62 4.65
N GLU A 238 -9.58 -10.93 4.55
CA GLU A 238 -10.26 -11.90 5.40
C GLU A 238 -9.80 -11.70 6.85
N PRO A 239 -10.73 -11.66 7.82
CA PRO A 239 -10.37 -11.69 9.23
C PRO A 239 -9.49 -12.92 9.44
N GLN A 240 -8.27 -12.72 9.93
CA GLN A 240 -7.42 -13.83 10.36
C GLN A 240 -8.21 -14.56 11.44
N LYS A 241 -8.77 -15.73 11.11
CA LYS A 241 -9.31 -16.62 12.13
C LYS A 241 -8.14 -16.92 13.04
N GLU A 242 -8.17 -16.40 14.27
CA GLU A 242 -7.23 -16.81 15.30
C GLU A 242 -7.21 -18.33 15.30
N VAL A 243 -6.06 -18.90 14.95
CA VAL A 243 -5.85 -20.33 15.14
C VAL A 243 -6.00 -20.53 16.64
N PRO A 244 -6.97 -21.34 17.11
CA PRO A 244 -7.12 -21.58 18.53
C PRO A 244 -5.78 -22.09 19.02
N ASN A 245 -5.21 -21.39 20.00
CA ASN A 245 -3.92 -21.75 20.57
C ASN A 245 -4.07 -23.17 21.14
N SER A 246 -3.61 -24.17 20.37
CA SER A 246 -3.63 -25.57 20.76
C SER A 246 -2.45 -25.83 21.69
N GLU A 247 -2.40 -25.09 22.80
CA GLU A 247 -1.52 -25.33 23.93
C GLU A 247 -2.38 -25.29 25.19
N ASN A 248 -3.16 -26.35 25.37
CA ASN A 248 -3.49 -26.88 26.69
C ASN A 248 -3.95 -28.34 26.52
N VAL A 249 -3.02 -29.16 26.05
CA VAL A 249 -3.02 -30.60 26.35
C VAL A 249 -1.64 -30.93 26.90
N SER A 250 -1.43 -30.65 28.19
CA SER A 250 -0.50 -31.44 28.99
C SER A 250 -0.89 -31.35 30.47
N GLU A 251 -1.44 -32.46 30.94
CA GLU A 251 -1.27 -33.04 32.28
C GLU A 251 -1.69 -32.23 33.53
N LYS A 252 -2.82 -32.64 34.13
CA LYS A 252 -2.81 -33.44 35.36
C LYS A 252 -4.12 -34.18 35.58
#